data_AF-A0A2H6K6L3-F1
#
_entry.id   AF-A0A2H6K6L3-F1
#
_cell.length_a   1.000
_cell.length_b   1.000
_cell.length_c   1.000
_cell.angle_alpha   90.00
_cell.angle_beta   90.00
_cell.angle_gamma   90.00
#
_symmetry.space_group_name_H-M   'P 1'
#
loop_
_entity.id
_entity.type
_entity.pdbx_description
1 polymer ?
#
loop_
_entity_poly.entity_id
_entity_poly.type
_entity_poly.pdbx_seq_one_letter_code
_entity_poly.pdbx_strand_id
1 'polypeptide(L)'
;MQVYHILIWCVGLAAFPGYCILSEPPPETPAEAITKDVAELSEQLDEVAEEGESEEANLDPKAAHEKQQEKFEKLYHNALESGLEEAKKEYKAFEHGAVEGLDLVGLASEHLKQFWYIGQCRRNYSLPCPNQWSWDESEKVCTAPADYDGPCEKRKSFDNMDSKAREDYAWRCHASWPCVNDTPIDNTMLCPLEWTKIASTVCIAPTVGAFNAV
;
A
#
# COMPACT_ATOMS: atom_id res chain seq x y z
N MET A 1 -24.88 33.11 -12.42
CA MET A 1 -26.00 32.27 -12.87
C MET A 1 -25.45 30.94 -13.37
N GLN A 2 -25.46 29.92 -12.53
CA GLN A 2 -25.44 28.52 -12.93
C GLN A 2 -26.28 27.79 -11.89
N VAL A 3 -27.45 27.33 -12.32
CA VAL A 3 -28.46 26.65 -11.51
C VAL A 3 -28.10 25.17 -11.51
N TYR A 4 -27.68 24.63 -10.36
CA TYR A 4 -27.54 23.19 -10.19
C TYR A 4 -28.80 22.64 -9.53
N HIS A 5 -29.40 21.65 -10.20
CA HIS A 5 -30.64 21.00 -9.79
C HIS A 5 -30.41 20.15 -8.53
N ILE A 6 -31.05 20.54 -7.42
CA ILE A 6 -31.20 19.73 -6.22
C ILE A 6 -32.27 18.67 -6.53
N LEU A 7 -31.87 17.40 -6.66
CA LEU A 7 -32.81 16.29 -6.80
C LEU A 7 -33.38 15.92 -5.42
N ILE A 8 -34.56 16.47 -5.12
CA ILE A 8 -35.36 16.16 -3.93
C ILE A 8 -36.05 14.81 -4.14
N TRP A 9 -35.61 13.76 -3.43
CA TRP A 9 -36.36 12.51 -3.33
C TRP A 9 -37.32 12.59 -2.13
N CYS A 10 -38.54 13.07 -2.38
CA CYS A 10 -39.66 12.89 -1.46
C CYS A 10 -40.30 11.53 -1.72
N VAL A 11 -39.99 10.52 -0.90
CA VAL A 11 -40.81 9.30 -0.86
C VAL A 11 -42.07 9.63 -0.07
N GLY A 12 -43.13 9.96 -0.79
CA GLY A 12 -44.44 10.16 -0.21
C GLY A 12 -45.07 8.83 0.18
N LEU A 13 -45.38 8.66 1.47
CA LEU A 13 -46.67 8.14 1.95
C LEU A 13 -46.80 8.39 3.47
N ALA A 14 -47.93 8.99 3.84
CA ALA A 14 -48.49 9.16 5.19
C ALA A 14 -47.89 10.23 6.15
N ALA A 15 -48.42 11.45 6.02
CA ALA A 15 -49.01 12.25 7.09
C ALA A 15 -48.29 12.34 8.46
N PHE A 16 -47.23 13.14 8.54
CA PHE A 16 -46.91 13.97 9.72
C PHE A 16 -46.27 15.29 9.25
N PRO A 17 -46.57 16.45 9.87
CA PRO A 17 -45.99 17.72 9.47
C PRO A 17 -44.47 17.65 9.60
N GLY A 18 -43.82 17.99 8.48
CA GLY A 18 -42.41 17.75 8.18
C GLY A 18 -41.44 18.22 9.25
N TYR A 19 -40.68 17.26 9.76
CA TYR A 19 -39.30 17.50 10.16
C TYR A 19 -38.43 16.90 9.07
N CYS A 20 -37.96 17.73 8.14
CA CYS A 20 -36.89 17.34 7.23
C CYS A 20 -35.63 17.25 8.08
N ILE A 21 -35.19 16.03 8.43
CA ILE A 21 -33.82 15.85 8.91
C ILE A 21 -32.94 16.09 7.69
N LEU A 22 -32.27 17.25 7.65
CA LEU A 22 -31.11 17.45 6.80
C LEU A 22 -30.05 16.46 7.30
N SER A 23 -29.96 15.27 6.71
CA SER A 23 -28.73 14.50 6.81
C SER A 23 -27.73 15.17 5.88
N GLU A 24 -26.72 15.84 6.44
CA GLU A 24 -25.60 16.34 5.65
C GLU A 24 -24.96 15.20 4.85
N PRO A 25 -24.49 15.48 3.62
CA PRO A 25 -23.72 14.52 2.86
C PRO A 25 -22.45 14.15 3.63
N PRO A 26 -22.03 12.86 3.62
CA PRO A 26 -20.81 12.44 4.29
C PRO A 26 -19.59 13.17 3.69
N PRO A 27 -18.61 13.57 4.51
CA PRO A 27 -17.46 14.36 4.05
C PRO A 27 -16.65 13.59 3.00
N GLU A 28 -16.23 14.26 1.93
CA GLU A 28 -15.55 13.61 0.80
C GLU A 28 -14.09 13.24 1.14
N THR A 29 -13.51 13.87 2.17
CA THR A 29 -12.12 13.60 2.62
C THR A 29 -11.96 13.70 4.14
N PRO A 30 -10.93 13.02 4.72
CA PRO A 30 -10.62 13.14 6.15
C PRO A 30 -10.28 14.58 6.59
N ALA A 31 -9.68 15.38 5.69
CA ALA A 31 -9.31 16.76 6.00
C ALA A 31 -10.54 17.67 6.16
N GLU A 32 -11.61 17.40 5.42
CA GLU A 32 -12.86 18.15 5.48
C GLU A 32 -13.66 17.84 6.75
N ALA A 33 -13.65 16.57 7.18
CA ALA A 33 -14.19 16.16 8.47
C ALA A 33 -13.46 16.86 9.64
N ILE A 34 -12.12 16.83 9.63
CA ILE A 34 -11.30 17.49 10.66
C ILE A 34 -11.56 18.99 10.71
N THR A 35 -11.74 19.65 9.57
CA THR A 35 -11.98 21.10 9.52
C THR A 35 -13.33 21.48 10.15
N LYS A 36 -14.35 20.64 9.96
CA LYS A 36 -15.67 20.82 10.58
C LYS A 36 -15.60 20.62 12.10
N ASP A 37 -14.95 19.56 12.55
CA ASP A 37 -14.81 19.25 13.97
C ASP A 37 -14.03 20.35 14.71
N VAL A 38 -13.00 20.92 14.07
CA VAL A 38 -12.24 22.06 14.61
C VAL A 38 -13.09 23.32 14.71
N ALA A 39 -14.00 23.55 13.76
CA ALA A 39 -14.93 24.69 13.82
C ALA A 39 -15.95 24.52 14.95
N GLU A 40 -16.49 23.31 15.14
CA GLU A 40 -17.41 23.01 16.25
C GLU A 40 -16.74 23.16 17.63
N LEU A 41 -15.48 22.70 17.75
CA LEU A 41 -14.69 22.88 18.96
C LEU A 41 -14.41 24.37 19.27
N SER A 42 -14.26 25.20 18.23
CA SER A 42 -14.06 26.64 18.44
C SER A 42 -15.29 27.33 19.02
N GLU A 43 -16.49 26.86 18.68
CA GLU A 43 -17.77 27.39 19.20
C GLU A 43 -17.98 26.98 20.67
N GLN A 44 -17.59 25.76 21.06
CA GLN A 44 -17.66 25.29 22.45
C GLN A 44 -16.65 25.96 23.39
N LEU A 45 -15.55 26.50 22.85
CA LEU A 45 -14.53 27.23 23.63
C LEU A 45 -15.01 28.62 24.07
N ASP A 46 -15.91 29.24 23.30
CA ASP A 46 -16.50 30.54 23.62
C ASP A 46 -17.54 30.42 24.77
N GLU A 47 -18.20 29.26 24.94
CA GLU A 47 -19.14 29.01 26.05
C GLU A 47 -18.44 28.78 27.40
N VAL A 48 -17.26 28.12 27.42
CA VAL A 48 -16.51 27.84 28.65
C VAL A 48 -15.89 29.11 29.26
N ALA A 49 -15.75 30.18 28.47
CA ALA A 49 -15.23 31.47 28.93
C ALA A 49 -16.22 32.24 29.84
N GLU A 50 -17.51 31.86 29.89
CA GLU A 50 -18.53 32.58 30.67
C GLU A 50 -18.91 31.92 32.01
N GLU A 51 -18.45 30.71 32.33
CA GLU A 51 -18.68 30.09 33.65
C GLU A 51 -17.49 30.32 34.59
N GLY A 52 -17.32 31.57 35.01
CA GLY A 52 -16.27 32.00 35.92
C GLY A 52 -16.70 33.09 36.90
N GLU A 53 -17.96 33.13 37.32
CA GLU A 53 -18.41 34.02 38.41
C GLU A 53 -18.92 33.25 39.63
N SER A 54 -18.17 33.44 40.74
CA SER A 54 -18.49 33.14 42.16
C SER A 54 -18.46 31.65 42.56
N GLU A 55 -17.78 31.19 43.62
CA GLU A 55 -17.31 31.81 44.86
C GLU A 55 -16.02 31.11 45.35
N GLU A 56 -15.01 31.87 45.80
CA GLU A 56 -14.17 31.51 46.95
C GLU A 56 -13.39 32.74 47.40
N ALA A 57 -13.87 33.37 48.48
CA ALA A 57 -13.21 34.51 49.11
C ALA A 57 -11.94 34.05 49.85
N ASN A 58 -10.83 34.75 49.59
CA ASN A 58 -9.46 34.62 50.14
C ASN A 58 -8.54 33.52 49.55
N LEU A 59 -8.14 33.67 48.30
CA LEU A 59 -6.84 33.18 47.78
C LEU A 59 -6.25 34.17 46.75
N ASP A 60 -4.92 34.18 46.63
CA ASP A 60 -4.16 34.96 45.64
C ASP A 60 -4.72 34.73 44.22
N PRO A 61 -5.19 35.78 43.51
CA PRO A 61 -5.81 35.66 42.18
C PRO A 61 -4.96 34.91 41.16
N LYS A 62 -3.63 34.98 41.32
CA LYS A 62 -2.69 34.26 40.45
C LYS A 62 -2.76 32.74 40.64
N ALA A 63 -2.88 32.29 41.89
CA ALA A 63 -2.96 30.87 42.23
C ALA A 63 -4.29 30.23 41.81
N ALA A 64 -5.39 31.00 41.85
CA ALA A 64 -6.70 30.54 41.36
C ALA A 64 -6.69 30.34 39.83
N HIS A 65 -6.14 31.31 39.10
CA HIS A 65 -5.98 31.22 37.64
C HIS A 65 -5.07 30.06 37.23
N GLU A 66 -3.95 29.84 37.93
CA GLU A 66 -3.01 28.75 37.65
C GLU A 66 -3.66 27.36 37.88
N LYS A 67 -4.49 27.23 38.92
CA LYS A 67 -5.29 26.01 39.19
C LYS A 67 -6.37 25.77 38.13
N GLN A 68 -6.99 26.83 37.61
CA GLN A 68 -7.98 26.74 36.54
C GLN A 68 -7.34 26.38 35.19
N GLN A 69 -6.16 26.94 34.91
CA GLN A 69 -5.33 26.59 33.75
C GLN A 69 -4.95 25.10 33.78
N GLU A 70 -4.46 24.59 34.92
CA GLU A 70 -4.09 23.17 35.07
C GLU A 70 -5.30 22.24 34.87
N LYS A 71 -6.49 22.67 35.34
CA LYS A 71 -7.75 21.94 35.12
C LYS A 71 -8.12 21.88 33.64
N PHE A 72 -7.98 23.00 32.93
CA PHE A 72 -8.28 23.08 31.50
C PHE A 72 -7.30 22.25 30.66
N GLU A 73 -6.01 22.34 30.96
CA GLU A 73 -4.97 21.52 30.30
C GLU A 73 -5.23 20.03 30.47
N LYS A 74 -5.62 19.60 31.68
CA LYS A 74 -6.03 18.21 31.94
C LYS A 74 -7.25 17.79 31.12
N LEU A 75 -8.27 18.65 31.03
CA LEU A 75 -9.47 18.37 30.25
C LEU A 75 -9.13 18.23 28.76
N TYR A 76 -8.32 19.14 28.23
CA TYR A 76 -7.87 19.14 26.84
C TYR A 76 -7.05 17.88 26.51
N HIS A 77 -6.09 17.52 27.35
CA HIS A 77 -5.30 16.30 27.15
C HIS A 77 -6.15 15.04 27.15
N ASN A 78 -7.13 14.93 28.07
CA ASN A 78 -8.03 13.79 28.12
C ASN A 78 -8.92 13.70 26.86
N ALA A 79 -9.44 14.84 26.39
CA ALA A 79 -10.26 14.89 25.18
C ALA A 79 -9.44 14.52 23.93
N LEU A 80 -8.22 15.05 23.82
CA LEU A 80 -7.30 14.74 22.73
C LEU A 80 -6.91 13.26 22.70
N GLU A 81 -6.58 12.68 23.85
CA GLU A 81 -6.25 11.25 23.95
C GLU A 81 -7.46 10.38 23.59
N SER A 82 -8.66 10.73 24.04
CA SER A 82 -9.88 10.02 23.69
C SER A 82 -10.14 10.04 22.17
N GLY A 83 -10.05 11.21 21.55
CA GLY A 83 -10.23 11.36 20.10
C GLY A 83 -9.18 10.61 19.29
N LEU A 84 -7.92 10.60 19.75
CA LEU A 84 -6.84 9.82 19.13
C LEU A 84 -7.12 8.31 19.21
N GLU A 85 -7.60 7.81 20.35
CA GLU A 85 -7.94 6.40 20.52
C GLU A 85 -9.14 5.98 19.67
N GLU A 86 -10.12 6.86 19.46
CA GLU A 86 -11.23 6.64 18.53
C GLU A 86 -10.75 6.59 17.08
N ALA A 87 -9.99 7.60 16.64
CA ALA A 87 -9.41 7.63 15.30
C ALA A 87 -8.53 6.40 15.02
N LYS A 88 -7.76 5.91 16.02
CA LYS A 88 -7.00 4.66 15.90
C LYS A 88 -7.89 3.45 15.68
N LYS A 89 -9.02 3.36 16.37
CA LYS A 89 -9.97 2.25 16.19
C LYS A 89 -10.57 2.29 14.79
N GLU A 90 -10.99 3.45 14.32
CA GLU A 90 -11.53 3.62 12.98
C GLU A 90 -10.49 3.30 11.90
N TYR A 91 -9.26 3.82 12.04
CA TYR A 91 -8.16 3.51 11.13
C TYR A 91 -7.89 1.99 11.08
N LYS A 92 -7.87 1.33 12.23
CA LYS A 92 -7.66 -0.13 12.31
C LYS A 92 -8.82 -0.91 11.69
N ALA A 93 -10.05 -0.43 11.85
CA ALA A 93 -11.22 -1.01 11.18
C ALA A 93 -11.17 -0.81 9.66
N PHE A 94 -10.73 0.36 9.20
CA PHE A 94 -10.50 0.66 7.79
C PHE A 94 -9.40 -0.21 7.18
N GLU A 95 -8.25 -0.33 7.85
CA GLU A 95 -7.16 -1.21 7.41
C GLU A 95 -7.61 -2.66 7.34
N HIS A 96 -8.33 -3.16 8.36
CA HIS A 96 -8.93 -4.49 8.34
C HIS A 96 -9.88 -4.65 7.16
N GLY A 97 -10.80 -3.71 6.93
CA GLY A 97 -11.76 -3.76 5.83
C GLY A 97 -11.11 -3.68 4.44
N ALA A 98 -10.03 -2.92 4.29
CA ALA A 98 -9.26 -2.84 3.04
C ALA A 98 -8.51 -4.16 2.75
N VAL A 99 -8.07 -4.86 3.79
CA VAL A 99 -7.29 -6.11 3.69
C VAL A 99 -8.18 -7.36 3.65
N GLU A 100 -9.41 -7.30 4.18
CA GLU A 100 -10.33 -8.44 4.27
C GLU A 100 -10.68 -9.03 2.88
N GLY A 101 -10.56 -8.24 1.81
CA GLY A 101 -10.71 -8.68 0.42
C GLY A 101 -9.41 -8.98 -0.32
N LEU A 102 -8.24 -8.70 0.28
CA LEU A 102 -6.92 -8.90 -0.33
C LEU A 102 -6.32 -10.23 0.15
N ASP A 103 -6.09 -11.15 -0.78
CA ASP A 103 -5.27 -12.34 -0.51
C ASP A 103 -3.78 -11.94 -0.47
N LEU A 104 -3.37 -11.31 0.62
CA LEU A 104 -2.00 -10.85 0.84
C LEU A 104 -1.00 -12.02 0.79
N VAL A 105 -1.42 -13.21 1.24
CA VAL A 105 -0.58 -14.42 1.21
C VAL A 105 -0.40 -14.89 -0.23
N GLY A 106 -1.47 -14.91 -1.02
CA GLY A 106 -1.42 -15.21 -2.45
C GLY A 106 -0.53 -14.23 -3.20
N LEU A 107 -0.72 -12.93 -3.01
CA LEU A 107 0.09 -11.89 -3.65
C LEU A 107 1.57 -12.01 -3.27
N ALA A 108 1.87 -12.15 -1.98
CA ALA A 108 3.24 -12.33 -1.50
C ALA A 108 3.87 -13.60 -2.09
N SER A 109 3.10 -14.69 -2.17
CA SER A 109 3.56 -15.95 -2.76
C SER A 109 3.87 -15.81 -4.25
N GLU A 110 3.05 -15.10 -5.02
CA GLU A 110 3.31 -14.84 -6.44
C GLU A 110 4.58 -14.00 -6.65
N HIS A 111 4.75 -12.93 -5.87
CA HIS A 111 5.94 -12.10 -5.93
C HIS A 111 7.20 -12.88 -5.55
N LEU A 112 7.12 -13.77 -4.56
CA LEU A 112 8.21 -14.66 -4.20
C LEU A 112 8.54 -15.63 -5.35
N LYS A 113 7.54 -16.22 -6.01
CA LYS A 113 7.77 -17.09 -7.18
C LYS A 113 8.50 -16.32 -8.29
N GLN A 114 8.06 -15.11 -8.61
CA GLN A 114 8.75 -14.27 -9.59
C GLN A 114 10.20 -14.01 -9.17
N PHE A 115 10.43 -13.62 -7.91
CA PHE A 115 11.78 -13.43 -7.39
C PHE A 115 12.65 -14.69 -7.56
N TRP A 116 12.19 -15.86 -7.15
CA TRP A 116 12.96 -17.11 -7.21
C TRP A 116 13.25 -17.59 -8.64
N TYR A 117 12.27 -17.54 -9.54
CA TYR A 117 12.40 -18.18 -10.85
C TYR A 117 12.88 -17.25 -11.96
N ILE A 118 12.66 -15.93 -11.84
CA ILE A 118 13.06 -14.93 -12.86
C ILE A 118 13.87 -13.77 -12.29
N GLY A 119 13.74 -13.44 -10.99
CA GLY A 119 14.30 -12.22 -10.40
C GLY A 119 15.69 -12.32 -9.75
N GLN A 120 16.18 -13.51 -9.39
CA GLN A 120 17.49 -13.65 -8.71
C GLN A 120 18.68 -13.13 -9.54
N CYS A 121 18.59 -13.23 -10.87
CA CYS A 121 19.63 -12.83 -11.80
C CYS A 121 19.02 -12.64 -13.19
N ARG A 122 19.79 -12.03 -14.11
CA ARG A 122 19.40 -12.02 -15.52
C ARG A 122 19.52 -13.43 -16.12
N ARG A 123 18.38 -14.00 -16.50
CA ARG A 123 18.27 -15.34 -17.09
C ARG A 123 18.73 -15.38 -18.53
N ASN A 124 19.40 -16.46 -18.91
CA ASN A 124 19.86 -16.76 -20.25
C ASN A 124 18.83 -17.63 -20.98
N TYR A 125 17.83 -16.99 -21.60
CA TYR A 125 16.77 -17.68 -22.35
C TYR A 125 17.22 -18.20 -23.73
N SER A 126 18.46 -17.92 -24.15
CA SER A 126 19.04 -18.46 -25.38
C SER A 126 19.32 -19.96 -25.29
N LEU A 127 19.35 -20.51 -24.08
CA LEU A 127 19.53 -21.95 -23.85
C LEU A 127 18.22 -22.72 -24.07
N PRO A 128 18.26 -23.93 -24.64
CA PRO A 128 17.06 -24.67 -25.03
C PRO A 128 16.18 -25.03 -23.82
N CYS A 129 16.81 -25.37 -22.68
CA CYS A 129 16.11 -25.88 -21.51
C CYS A 129 16.41 -25.11 -20.21
N PRO A 130 15.49 -25.17 -19.22
CA PRO A 130 15.76 -24.73 -17.86
C PRO A 130 16.90 -25.50 -17.19
N ASN A 131 17.38 -24.98 -16.07
CA ASN A 131 18.30 -25.65 -15.16
C ASN A 131 17.79 -27.06 -14.79
N GLN A 132 18.68 -28.04 -14.84
CA GLN A 132 18.43 -29.45 -14.50
C GLN A 132 17.46 -30.21 -15.43
N TRP A 133 17.01 -29.59 -16.51
CA TRP A 133 16.19 -30.27 -17.51
C TRP A 133 17.09 -30.87 -18.61
N SER A 134 16.77 -32.10 -19.04
CA SER A 134 17.52 -32.78 -20.11
C SER A 134 16.98 -32.37 -21.48
N TRP A 135 17.87 -32.01 -22.39
CA TRP A 135 17.55 -31.67 -23.77
C TRP A 135 17.58 -32.89 -24.69
N ASP A 136 16.51 -33.10 -25.46
CA ASP A 136 16.46 -34.06 -26.56
C ASP A 136 16.62 -33.33 -27.90
N GLU A 137 17.77 -33.48 -28.55
CA GLU A 137 18.08 -32.83 -29.84
C GLU A 137 17.18 -33.30 -30.99
N SER A 138 16.70 -34.54 -30.95
CA SER A 138 15.95 -35.13 -32.06
C SER A 138 14.51 -34.63 -32.11
N GLU A 139 13.87 -34.51 -30.95
CA GLU A 139 12.49 -34.06 -30.81
C GLU A 139 12.40 -32.57 -30.46
N LYS A 140 13.53 -31.96 -30.11
CA LYS A 140 13.64 -30.56 -29.66
C LYS A 140 12.78 -30.27 -28.44
N VAL A 141 12.87 -31.15 -27.45
CA VAL A 141 12.04 -31.16 -26.24
C VAL A 141 12.92 -31.24 -25.00
N CYS A 142 12.54 -30.47 -23.98
CA CYS A 142 13.15 -30.53 -22.65
C CYS A 142 12.32 -31.45 -21.75
N THR A 143 13.01 -32.30 -20.98
CA THR A 143 12.39 -33.17 -19.98
C THR A 143 12.87 -32.79 -18.58
N ALA A 144 11.94 -32.52 -17.68
CA ALA A 144 12.18 -32.17 -16.29
C ALA A 144 12.74 -33.37 -15.50
N PRO A 145 13.52 -33.11 -14.44
CA PRO A 145 14.03 -34.17 -13.59
C PRO A 145 12.92 -34.84 -12.78
N ALA A 146 13.21 -36.02 -12.20
CA ALA A 146 12.21 -36.83 -11.50
C ALA A 146 11.61 -36.08 -10.29
N ASP A 147 12.42 -35.28 -9.62
CA ASP A 147 12.11 -34.48 -8.43
C ASP A 147 11.44 -33.12 -8.73
N TYR A 148 11.20 -32.79 -10.00
CA TYR A 148 10.46 -31.58 -10.36
C TYR A 148 9.04 -31.62 -9.76
N ASP A 149 8.75 -30.61 -8.93
CA ASP A 149 7.54 -30.41 -8.14
C ASP A 149 6.68 -29.23 -8.63
N GLY A 150 7.10 -28.59 -9.71
CA GLY A 150 6.36 -27.50 -10.33
C GLY A 150 5.03 -27.95 -10.95
N PRO A 151 4.07 -27.03 -11.12
CA PRO A 151 2.70 -27.36 -11.52
C PRO A 151 2.53 -27.72 -13.01
N CYS A 152 3.60 -27.67 -13.80
CA CYS A 152 3.52 -27.80 -15.26
C CYS A 152 3.98 -29.18 -15.76
N GLU A 153 3.86 -29.38 -17.07
CA GLU A 153 4.26 -30.62 -17.74
C GLU A 153 5.77 -30.86 -17.60
N LYS A 154 6.14 -32.11 -17.32
CA LYS A 154 7.55 -32.55 -17.25
C LYS A 154 8.22 -32.64 -18.60
N ARG A 155 7.51 -32.46 -19.72
CA ARG A 155 8.06 -32.59 -21.07
C ARG A 155 7.51 -31.51 -21.97
N LYS A 156 8.37 -30.58 -22.44
CA LYS A 156 7.94 -29.40 -23.21
C LYS A 156 9.01 -28.91 -24.17
N SER A 157 8.59 -28.43 -25.35
CA SER A 157 9.46 -27.68 -26.28
C SER A 157 9.36 -26.17 -26.04
N PHE A 158 10.50 -25.49 -26.06
CA PHE A 158 10.59 -24.02 -25.93
C PHE A 158 11.04 -23.33 -27.22
N ASP A 159 11.31 -24.08 -28.30
CA ASP A 159 11.92 -23.55 -29.53
C ASP A 159 11.17 -22.36 -30.16
N ASN A 160 9.84 -22.36 -30.07
CA ASN A 160 9.00 -21.32 -30.64
C ASN A 160 8.61 -20.22 -29.64
N MET A 161 9.24 -20.20 -28.46
CA MET A 161 8.99 -19.19 -27.42
C MET A 161 10.09 -18.15 -27.40
N ASP A 162 9.68 -16.88 -27.40
CA ASP A 162 10.58 -15.75 -27.15
C ASP A 162 10.99 -15.69 -25.65
N SER A 163 11.93 -14.81 -25.34
CA SER A 163 12.44 -14.65 -23.97
C SER A 163 11.34 -14.33 -22.97
N LYS A 164 10.32 -13.57 -23.37
CA LYS A 164 9.21 -13.18 -22.48
C LYS A 164 8.29 -14.36 -22.18
N ALA A 165 7.95 -15.17 -23.18
CA ALA A 165 7.17 -16.39 -22.99
C ALA A 165 7.93 -17.42 -22.14
N ARG A 166 9.25 -17.51 -22.29
CA ARG A 166 10.11 -18.37 -21.45
C ARG A 166 10.18 -17.86 -20.00
N GLU A 167 10.26 -16.55 -19.81
CA GLU A 167 10.17 -15.90 -18.49
C GLU A 167 8.82 -16.17 -17.82
N ASP A 168 7.72 -16.00 -18.54
CA ASP A 168 6.38 -16.30 -18.03
C ASP A 168 6.20 -17.77 -17.67
N TYR A 169 6.76 -18.67 -18.48
CA TYR A 169 6.80 -20.09 -18.15
C TYR A 169 7.61 -20.35 -16.88
N ALA A 170 8.79 -19.76 -16.76
CA ALA A 170 9.71 -19.99 -15.65
C ALA A 170 9.03 -19.78 -14.28
N TRP A 171 8.44 -18.60 -14.04
CA TRP A 171 7.86 -18.31 -12.73
C TRP A 171 6.54 -19.04 -12.46
N ARG A 172 5.72 -19.30 -13.50
CA ARG A 172 4.46 -20.06 -13.34
C ARG A 172 4.71 -21.54 -13.10
N CYS A 173 5.73 -22.08 -13.75
CA CYS A 173 6.05 -23.50 -13.73
C CYS A 173 7.19 -23.84 -12.79
N HIS A 174 7.66 -22.91 -11.96
CA HIS A 174 8.75 -23.17 -11.02
C HIS A 174 10.01 -23.70 -11.72
N ALA A 175 10.26 -23.25 -12.93
CA ALA A 175 11.42 -23.59 -13.74
C ALA A 175 12.31 -22.36 -13.84
N SER A 176 13.63 -22.54 -13.94
CA SER A 176 14.54 -21.39 -13.93
C SER A 176 15.66 -21.63 -14.94
N TRP A 177 15.96 -20.63 -15.78
CA TRP A 177 17.08 -20.73 -16.74
C TRP A 177 18.41 -20.36 -16.07
N PRO A 178 19.56 -20.81 -16.59
CA PRO A 178 20.88 -20.35 -16.13
C PRO A 178 20.99 -18.82 -16.17
N CYS A 179 21.81 -18.21 -15.32
CA CYS A 179 22.08 -16.78 -15.40
C CYS A 179 23.04 -16.49 -16.57
N VAL A 180 22.98 -15.27 -17.13
CA VAL A 180 23.91 -14.84 -18.18
C VAL A 180 25.34 -14.66 -17.63
N ASN A 181 25.46 -14.09 -16.42
CA ASN A 181 26.71 -13.93 -15.70
C ASN A 181 26.50 -14.35 -14.24
N ASP A 182 26.91 -15.55 -13.87
CA ASP A 182 26.99 -16.03 -12.48
C ASP A 182 28.16 -15.41 -11.70
N THR A 183 28.72 -14.29 -12.18
CA THR A 183 29.77 -13.58 -11.44
C THR A 183 29.16 -13.07 -10.14
N PRO A 184 29.81 -13.30 -8.97
CA PRO A 184 29.33 -12.77 -7.70
C PRO A 184 29.06 -11.27 -7.85
N ILE A 185 27.93 -10.80 -7.33
CA ILE A 185 27.67 -9.37 -7.23
C ILE A 185 28.83 -8.79 -6.43
N ASP A 186 29.62 -7.94 -7.08
CA ASP A 186 30.72 -7.25 -6.43
C ASP A 186 30.13 -6.20 -5.50
N ASN A 187 30.04 -6.54 -4.21
CA ASN A 187 29.54 -5.65 -3.17
C ASN A 187 30.42 -4.40 -2.97
N THR A 188 31.59 -4.31 -3.62
CA THR A 188 32.44 -3.12 -3.63
C THR A 188 32.08 -2.15 -4.75
N MET A 189 31.33 -2.60 -5.76
CA MET A 189 30.84 -1.75 -6.84
C MET A 189 29.60 -0.99 -6.38
N LEU A 190 29.59 0.33 -6.61
CA LEU A 190 28.46 1.19 -6.25
C LEU A 190 27.20 0.93 -7.11
N CYS A 191 27.37 0.31 -8.29
CA CYS A 191 26.29 -0.10 -9.18
C CYS A 191 26.54 -1.51 -9.71
N PRO A 192 25.49 -2.30 -9.98
CA PRO A 192 25.62 -3.57 -10.69
C PRO A 192 26.28 -3.42 -12.07
N LEU A 193 26.84 -4.51 -12.59
CA LEU A 193 27.44 -4.55 -13.92
C LEU A 193 26.44 -4.05 -14.99
N GLU A 194 26.90 -3.15 -15.87
CA GLU A 194 26.12 -2.51 -16.96
C GLU A 194 25.03 -1.52 -16.54
N TRP A 195 24.98 -1.11 -15.26
CA TRP A 195 24.11 -0.03 -14.81
C TRP A 195 24.83 1.32 -14.82
N THR A 196 24.15 2.37 -15.29
CA THR A 196 24.70 3.71 -15.38
C THR A 196 24.54 4.44 -14.05
N LYS A 197 25.64 4.77 -13.37
CA LYS A 197 25.60 5.57 -12.14
C LYS A 197 25.20 7.02 -12.44
N ILE A 198 24.12 7.49 -11.82
CA ILE A 198 23.67 8.90 -11.94
C ILE A 198 23.86 9.71 -10.66
N ALA A 199 23.98 9.04 -9.51
CA ALA A 199 24.31 9.68 -8.22
C ALA A 199 25.13 8.73 -7.34
N SER A 200 25.48 9.15 -6.12
CA SER A 200 26.26 8.35 -5.17
C SER A 200 25.68 6.95 -4.92
N THR A 201 24.34 6.84 -4.85
CA THR A 201 23.60 5.60 -4.57
C THR A 201 22.52 5.28 -5.60
N VAL A 202 22.47 6.01 -6.71
CA VAL A 202 21.41 5.85 -7.72
C VAL A 202 22.01 5.42 -9.04
N CYS A 203 21.49 4.32 -9.57
CA CYS A 203 21.92 3.69 -10.81
C CYS A 203 20.71 3.52 -11.74
N ILE A 204 20.89 3.79 -13.02
CA ILE A 204 19.89 3.54 -14.07
C ILE A 204 20.21 2.18 -14.70
N ALA A 205 19.22 1.28 -14.67
CA ALA A 205 19.29 0.02 -15.39
C ALA A 205 19.38 0.26 -16.91
N PRO A 206 20.13 -0.56 -17.65
CA PRO A 206 20.19 -0.42 -19.10
C PRO A 206 18.79 -0.60 -19.71
N THR A 207 18.40 0.33 -20.59
CA THR A 207 17.19 0.18 -21.40
C THR A 207 17.45 -0.93 -22.41
N VAL A 208 16.69 -2.03 -22.30
CA VAL A 208 16.79 -3.25 -23.13
C VAL A 208 17.23 -2.95 -24.57
N GLY A 209 18.44 -3.37 -24.98
CA GLY A 209 18.91 -3.21 -26.38
C GLY A 209 20.41 -3.03 -26.65
N ALA A 210 21.26 -2.76 -25.65
CA ALA A 210 22.69 -2.55 -25.89
C ALA A 210 23.53 -3.85 -25.90
N PHE A 211 22.99 -4.95 -26.43
CA PHE A 211 23.75 -6.19 -26.64
C PHE A 211 24.03 -6.38 -28.13
N ASN A 212 24.97 -5.59 -28.64
CA ASN A 212 25.78 -5.95 -29.79
C ASN A 212 27.19 -5.36 -29.60
N ALA A 213 28.20 -6.21 -29.83
CA ALA A 213 29.65 -6.00 -29.71
C ALA A 213 30.14 -5.90 -28.25
N VAL A 214 30.94 -6.84 -27.75
CA VAL A 214 32.24 -7.32 -28.28
C VAL A 214 32.37 -8.84 -28.22
#